data_AF-A0A818D8G9-F1
#
_entry.id   AF-A0A818D8G9-F1
#
_cell.length_a   1.000
_cell.length_b   1.000
_cell.length_c   1.000
_cell.angle_alpha   90.00
_cell.angle_beta   90.00
_cell.angle_gamma   90.00
#
_symmetry.space_group_name_H-M   'P 1'
#
loop_
_entity.id
_entity.type
_entity.pdbx_description
1 polymer ?
#
loop_
_entity_poly.entity_id
_entity_poly.type
_entity_poly.pdbx_seq_one_letter_code
_entity_poly.pdbx_strand_id
1 'polypeptide(L)'
;MANLIHTLRERTSSESNWILVLPPWGPLYHWFSYNLQRTQLKWSNFFDITSLSRFIPVIEFEDILHLSSSSSTSMITIPYVYTLQHFSEGWGEHFEEKLELRKCNEEAMYKKNDDNYYYGWFFGYENRVRAKQFQCLSAQGFITVLADYLLKNITWPQDSDDKHLTKSIMFDRAETLLHVDYGGYNYWRARRSMRYATHLIDLGEHDVILWN
;
A
#
# COMPACT_ATOMS: atom_id res chain seq x y z
N MET A 1 3.49 -2.74 6.45
CA MET A 1 3.77 -2.96 5.01
C MET A 1 5.26 -3.09 4.66
N ALA A 2 6.14 -2.16 5.00
CA ALA A 2 7.56 -2.26 4.60
C ALA A 2 8.25 -3.57 5.05
N ASN A 3 8.01 -3.98 6.31
CA ASN A 3 8.54 -5.26 6.82
C ASN A 3 7.96 -6.49 6.11
N LEU A 4 6.73 -6.43 5.58
CA LEU A 4 6.19 -7.52 4.75
C LEU A 4 7.01 -7.67 3.46
N ILE A 5 7.31 -6.57 2.79
CA ILE A 5 8.12 -6.59 1.56
C ILE A 5 9.54 -7.06 1.87
N HIS A 6 10.12 -6.63 2.99
CA HIS A 6 11.42 -7.13 3.45
C HIS A 6 11.38 -8.66 3.63
N THR A 7 10.40 -9.19 4.36
CA THR A 7 10.22 -10.63 4.58
C THR A 7 9.98 -11.41 3.29
N LEU A 8 9.15 -10.90 2.37
CA LEU A 8 8.91 -11.53 1.08
C LEU A 8 10.23 -11.67 0.32
N ARG A 9 11.01 -10.59 0.22
CA ARG A 9 12.31 -10.59 -0.48
C ARG A 9 13.36 -11.50 0.16
N GLU A 10 13.31 -11.71 1.47
CA GLU A 10 14.18 -12.67 2.16
C GLU A 10 13.77 -14.13 1.89
N ARG A 11 12.47 -14.39 1.71
CA ARG A 11 11.91 -15.73 1.52
C ARG A 11 11.86 -16.20 0.07
N THR A 12 12.04 -15.30 -0.89
CA THR A 12 11.90 -15.60 -2.31
C THR A 12 13.20 -15.37 -3.09
N SER A 13 13.29 -15.95 -4.31
CA SER A 13 14.52 -15.84 -5.12
C SER A 13 14.82 -14.40 -5.52
N SER A 14 16.07 -14.12 -5.89
CA SER A 14 16.49 -12.80 -6.42
C SER A 14 15.68 -12.32 -7.64
N GLU A 15 15.01 -13.24 -8.34
CA GLU A 15 14.15 -12.94 -9.50
C GLU A 15 12.77 -12.38 -9.09
N SER A 16 12.31 -12.69 -7.87
CA SER A 16 11.03 -12.21 -7.34
C SER A 16 11.18 -10.84 -6.69
N ASN A 17 11.24 -9.82 -7.55
CA ASN A 17 11.40 -8.43 -7.13
C ASN A 17 10.08 -7.83 -6.61
N TRP A 18 9.72 -8.18 -5.37
CA TRP A 18 8.69 -7.44 -4.64
C TRP A 18 9.14 -5.99 -4.44
N ILE A 19 8.29 -5.06 -4.85
CA ILE A 19 8.47 -3.61 -4.75
C ILE A 19 7.27 -3.07 -3.99
N LEU A 20 7.51 -2.16 -3.04
CA LEU A 20 6.43 -1.45 -2.38
C LEU A 20 6.02 -0.24 -3.21
N VAL A 21 4.77 -0.21 -3.65
CA VAL A 21 4.17 0.99 -4.23
C VAL A 21 3.73 1.91 -3.09
N LEU A 22 4.23 3.14 -3.10
CA LEU A 22 3.93 4.13 -2.07
C LEU A 22 2.51 4.70 -2.30
N PRO A 23 1.57 4.54 -1.37
CA PRO A 23 0.22 5.06 -1.53
C PRO A 23 0.26 6.60 -1.50
N PRO A 24 -0.33 7.31 -2.46
CA PRO A 24 -0.38 8.76 -2.45
C PRO A 24 -1.01 9.28 -1.16
N TRP A 25 -0.49 10.41 -0.66
CA TRP A 25 -1.11 11.08 0.47
C TRP A 25 -2.45 11.67 0.04
N GLY A 26 -3.48 11.30 0.81
CA GLY A 26 -4.87 11.65 0.59
C GLY A 26 -5.37 12.68 1.59
N PRO A 27 -6.68 12.96 1.59
CA PRO A 27 -7.25 13.92 2.51
C PRO A 27 -7.17 13.34 3.92
N LEU A 28 -6.28 13.89 4.75
CA LEU A 28 -6.21 13.57 6.16
C LEU A 28 -7.16 14.47 6.96
N TYR A 29 -7.69 13.93 8.06
CA TYR A 29 -8.67 14.59 8.94
C TYR A 29 -8.23 16.00 9.38
N HIS A 30 -6.93 16.27 9.46
CA HIS A 30 -6.37 17.55 9.88
C HIS A 30 -5.92 18.49 8.74
N TRP A 31 -6.10 18.13 7.47
CA TRP A 31 -5.56 18.92 6.35
C TRP A 31 -6.48 20.04 5.90
N PHE A 32 -6.92 20.94 6.79
CA PHE A 32 -8.03 21.88 6.57
C PHE A 32 -7.90 22.88 5.39
N SER A 33 -6.77 22.95 4.70
CA SER A 33 -6.55 23.88 3.58
C SER A 33 -7.39 23.54 2.36
N TYR A 34 -8.53 24.22 2.21
CA TYR A 34 -9.46 24.03 1.08
C TYR A 34 -8.90 24.46 -0.28
N ASN A 35 -7.90 25.35 -0.29
CA ASN A 35 -7.33 25.92 -1.52
C ASN A 35 -6.11 25.14 -2.06
N LEU A 36 -5.71 24.05 -1.41
CA LEU A 36 -4.57 23.23 -1.83
C LEU A 36 -5.05 21.86 -2.32
N GLN A 37 -4.27 21.24 -3.20
CA GLN A 37 -4.47 19.84 -3.56
C GLN A 37 -4.30 18.98 -2.30
N ARG A 38 -5.36 18.28 -1.89
CA ARG A 38 -5.38 17.45 -0.66
C ARG A 38 -5.23 15.97 -0.93
N THR A 39 -5.18 15.57 -2.19
CA THR A 39 -5.16 14.16 -2.61
C THR A 39 -4.07 13.93 -3.65
N GLN A 40 -3.70 12.66 -3.86
CA GLN A 40 -2.70 12.27 -4.85
C GLN A 40 -1.29 12.87 -4.61
N LEU A 41 -0.97 13.34 -3.40
CA LEU A 41 0.35 13.93 -3.17
C LEU A 41 1.43 12.84 -3.06
N LYS A 42 2.58 13.08 -3.68
CA LYS A 42 3.72 12.15 -3.71
C LYS A 42 4.39 12.03 -2.34
N TRP A 43 5.03 10.89 -2.10
CA TRP A 43 5.88 10.74 -0.92
C TRP A 43 7.11 11.63 -0.97
N SER A 44 7.64 11.92 -2.15
CA SER A 44 8.78 12.82 -2.36
C SER A 44 8.55 14.25 -1.87
N ASN A 45 7.29 14.66 -1.68
CA ASN A 45 6.96 15.94 -1.05
C ASN A 45 7.27 15.95 0.45
N PHE A 46 7.38 14.79 1.10
CA PHE A 46 7.51 14.66 2.55
C PHE A 46 8.77 13.90 2.97
N PHE A 47 9.22 12.93 2.17
CA PHE A 47 10.29 12.01 2.49
C PHE A 47 11.31 11.90 1.35
N ASP A 48 12.57 11.65 1.71
CA ASP A 48 13.61 11.30 0.76
C ASP A 48 13.42 9.85 0.26
N ILE A 49 12.99 9.70 -0.99
CA ILE A 49 12.71 8.39 -1.62
C ILE A 49 13.97 7.53 -1.71
N THR A 50 15.14 8.13 -1.91
CA THR A 50 16.40 7.39 -1.92
C THR A 50 16.69 6.76 -0.56
N SER A 51 16.45 7.47 0.54
CA SER A 51 16.58 6.93 1.89
C SER A 51 15.59 5.80 2.17
N LEU A 52 14.32 5.93 1.76
CA LEU A 52 13.33 4.84 1.86
C LEU A 52 13.81 3.59 1.12
N SER A 53 14.33 3.78 -0.10
CA SER A 53 14.81 2.71 -1.00
C SER A 53 15.98 1.91 -0.42
N ARG A 54 16.72 2.44 0.57
CA ARG A 54 17.81 1.72 1.24
C ARG A 54 17.33 0.58 2.12
N PHE A 55 16.07 0.60 2.56
CA PHE A 55 15.50 -0.51 3.34
C PHE A 55 14.86 -1.56 2.45
N ILE A 56 13.99 -1.14 1.53
CA ILE A 56 13.30 -1.98 0.55
C ILE A 56 13.10 -1.18 -0.74
N PRO A 57 12.98 -1.81 -1.92
CA PRO A 57 12.61 -1.09 -3.14
C PRO A 57 11.23 -0.46 -3.01
N VAL A 58 11.16 0.84 -3.29
CA VAL A 58 9.92 1.62 -3.29
C VAL A 58 9.76 2.34 -4.63
N ILE A 59 8.52 2.58 -5.03
CA ILE A 59 8.19 3.40 -6.21
C ILE A 59 6.96 4.26 -5.88
N GLU A 60 6.87 5.46 -6.44
CA GLU A 60 5.66 6.28 -6.32
C GLU A 60 4.51 5.64 -7.09
N PHE A 61 3.28 5.79 -6.59
CA PHE A 61 2.10 5.29 -7.30
C PHE A 61 1.95 5.94 -8.69
N GLU A 62 2.27 7.22 -8.82
CA GLU A 62 2.15 7.94 -10.10
C GLU A 62 3.09 7.38 -11.18
N ASP A 63 4.28 6.90 -10.81
CA ASP A 63 5.23 6.32 -11.76
C ASP A 63 4.62 5.08 -12.42
N ILE A 64 3.83 4.30 -11.67
CA ILE A 64 3.08 3.17 -12.21
C ILE A 64 2.00 3.62 -13.18
N LEU A 65 1.35 4.76 -12.90
CA LEU A 65 0.35 5.33 -13.80
C LEU A 65 0.96 5.77 -15.13
N HIS A 66 2.21 6.24 -15.12
CA HIS A 66 2.96 6.65 -16.31
C HIS A 66 3.50 5.47 -17.12
N LEU A 67 3.85 4.35 -16.47
CA LEU A 67 4.28 3.12 -17.16
C LEU A 67 3.20 2.56 -18.10
N SER A 68 1.93 2.89 -17.85
CA SER A 68 0.77 2.47 -18.65
C SER A 68 0.40 3.42 -19.80
N SER A 69 1.15 4.52 -19.98
CA SER A 69 0.76 5.69 -20.77
C SER A 69 1.14 5.65 -22.27
N SER A 70 1.00 4.49 -22.93
CA SER A 70 0.95 4.48 -24.41
C SER A 70 -0.28 5.26 -24.95
N SER A 71 -1.28 5.51 -24.10
CA SER A 71 -2.37 6.45 -24.35
C SER A 71 -2.82 7.08 -23.02
N SER A 72 -3.06 8.39 -22.99
CA SER A 72 -3.46 9.16 -21.79
C SER A 72 -4.83 8.78 -21.20
N THR A 73 -5.47 7.72 -21.71
CA THR A 73 -6.84 7.27 -21.39
C THR A 73 -6.88 5.81 -20.94
N SER A 74 -5.74 5.11 -20.83
CA SER A 74 -5.72 3.71 -20.41
C SER A 74 -6.02 3.57 -18.91
N MET A 75 -7.01 2.74 -18.60
CA MET A 75 -7.37 2.39 -17.23
C MET A 75 -6.46 1.27 -16.73
N ILE A 76 -5.92 1.45 -15.53
CA ILE A 76 -5.03 0.49 -14.90
C ILE A 76 -5.84 -0.48 -14.05
N THR A 77 -5.56 -1.76 -14.24
CA THR A 77 -6.27 -2.84 -13.57
C THR A 77 -5.37 -3.51 -12.54
N ILE A 78 -5.71 -3.38 -11.26
CA ILE A 78 -5.08 -4.14 -10.17
C ILE A 78 -5.75 -5.53 -10.11
N PRO A 79 -5.00 -6.64 -10.28
CA PRO A 79 -5.59 -7.98 -10.29
C PRO A 79 -6.29 -8.33 -8.98
N TYR A 80 -5.65 -8.05 -7.84
CA TYR A 80 -6.13 -8.43 -6.51
C TYR A 80 -6.22 -7.23 -5.59
N VAL A 81 -7.42 -6.94 -5.09
CA VAL A 81 -7.64 -6.03 -3.97
C VAL A 81 -8.24 -6.80 -2.81
N TYR A 82 -7.58 -6.71 -1.65
CA TYR A 82 -8.08 -7.25 -0.41
C TYR A 82 -8.36 -6.12 0.57
N THR A 83 -9.57 -6.05 1.12
CA THR A 83 -9.82 -5.26 2.32
C THR A 83 -9.55 -6.14 3.53
N LEU A 84 -8.59 -5.74 4.36
CA LEU A 84 -8.37 -6.40 5.64
C LEU A 84 -9.46 -6.01 6.63
N GLN A 85 -9.88 -6.97 7.44
CA GLN A 85 -10.89 -6.75 8.47
C GLN A 85 -10.62 -7.64 9.69
N HIS A 86 -11.22 -7.31 10.82
CA HIS A 86 -11.20 -8.20 11.98
C HIS A 86 -12.13 -9.41 11.78
N PHE A 87 -11.91 -10.46 12.56
CA PHE A 87 -12.88 -11.54 12.71
C PHE A 87 -14.14 -11.01 13.41
N SER A 88 -15.31 -11.26 12.84
CA SER A 88 -16.60 -10.77 13.35
C SER A 88 -16.91 -11.28 14.76
N GLU A 89 -16.41 -12.46 15.08
CA GLU A 89 -16.52 -13.12 16.38
C GLU A 89 -15.52 -12.59 17.42
N GLY A 90 -14.60 -11.70 17.03
CA GLY A 90 -13.50 -11.23 17.87
C GLY A 90 -12.31 -12.19 17.93
N TRP A 91 -11.42 -11.95 18.90
CA TRP A 91 -10.29 -12.82 19.20
C TRP A 91 -10.61 -13.66 20.45
N GLY A 92 -10.10 -14.89 20.49
CA GLY A 92 -10.33 -15.82 21.61
C GLY A 92 -9.44 -15.50 22.81
N GLU A 93 -9.27 -16.47 23.71
CA GLU A 93 -8.37 -16.31 24.88
C GLU A 93 -6.89 -16.15 24.50
N HIS A 94 -6.52 -16.62 23.31
CA HIS A 94 -5.16 -16.53 22.79
C HIS A 94 -5.11 -15.68 21.52
N PHE A 95 -4.00 -14.95 21.39
CA PHE A 95 -3.70 -14.22 20.18
C PHE A 95 -3.06 -15.17 19.16
N GLU A 96 -3.85 -15.57 18.15
CA GLU A 96 -3.44 -16.49 17.11
C GLU A 96 -3.29 -15.77 15.77
N GLU A 97 -2.20 -16.04 15.05
CA GLU A 97 -2.00 -15.52 13.71
C GLU A 97 -2.81 -16.33 12.70
N LYS A 98 -3.79 -15.69 12.05
CA LYS A 98 -4.68 -16.33 11.08
C LYS A 98 -5.21 -15.37 10.03
N LEU A 99 -5.44 -15.91 8.84
CA LEU A 99 -6.00 -15.22 7.68
C LEU A 99 -7.06 -16.08 7.02
N GLU A 100 -8.25 -15.53 6.82
CA GLU A 100 -9.36 -16.24 6.19
C GLU A 100 -10.15 -15.33 5.25
N LEU A 101 -10.44 -15.83 4.05
CA LEU A 101 -11.37 -15.16 3.14
C LEU A 101 -12.77 -15.27 3.72
N ARG A 102 -13.41 -14.11 3.94
CA ARG A 102 -14.73 -14.04 4.56
C ARG A 102 -15.61 -13.01 3.87
N LYS A 103 -16.90 -13.06 4.19
CA LYS A 103 -17.83 -11.98 3.82
C LYS A 103 -17.36 -10.67 4.48
N CYS A 104 -17.47 -9.57 3.76
CA CYS A 104 -17.16 -8.26 4.30
C CYS A 104 -18.08 -7.94 5.49
N ASN A 105 -17.49 -7.49 6.60
CA ASN A 105 -18.23 -7.11 7.82
C ASN A 105 -19.04 -5.83 7.60
N GLU A 106 -18.46 -4.88 6.85
CA GLU A 106 -19.06 -3.60 6.49
C GLU A 106 -19.42 -3.57 5.00
N GLU A 107 -20.13 -2.53 4.56
CA GLU A 107 -20.39 -2.32 3.13
C GLU A 107 -19.07 -2.23 2.36
N ALA A 108 -18.96 -2.98 1.28
CA ALA A 108 -17.76 -3.01 0.46
C ALA A 108 -17.47 -1.62 -0.12
N MET A 109 -16.28 -1.09 0.18
CA MET A 109 -15.80 0.19 -0.40
C MET A 109 -15.59 0.11 -1.92
N TYR A 110 -15.43 -1.10 -2.45
CA TYR A 110 -15.25 -1.35 -3.88
C TYR A 110 -16.51 -1.98 -4.45
N LYS A 111 -17.11 -1.32 -5.45
CA LYS A 111 -18.37 -1.73 -6.07
C LYS A 111 -18.11 -2.30 -7.45
N LYS A 112 -18.71 -3.46 -7.73
CA LYS A 112 -18.63 -4.10 -9.03
C LYS A 112 -19.56 -3.38 -10.01
N ASN A 113 -19.06 -3.06 -11.19
CA ASN A 113 -19.83 -2.42 -12.27
C ASN A 113 -20.18 -3.42 -13.38
N ASP A 114 -20.95 -3.00 -14.38
CA ASP A 114 -21.45 -3.83 -15.48
C ASP A 114 -20.33 -4.43 -16.34
N ASP A 115 -19.17 -3.76 -16.39
CA ASP A 115 -17.97 -4.22 -17.09
C ASP A 115 -17.19 -5.32 -16.35
N ASN A 116 -17.75 -5.82 -15.25
CA ASN A 116 -17.18 -6.82 -14.34
C ASN A 116 -15.95 -6.39 -13.54
N TYR A 117 -15.58 -5.11 -13.54
CA TYR A 117 -14.51 -4.59 -12.71
C TYR A 117 -15.05 -3.95 -11.42
N TYR A 118 -14.17 -3.82 -10.43
CA TYR A 118 -14.45 -3.16 -9.16
C TYR A 118 -13.87 -1.76 -9.15
N TYR A 119 -14.71 -0.79 -8.79
CA TYR A 119 -14.39 0.63 -8.71
C TYR A 119 -14.44 1.09 -7.25
N GLY A 120 -13.56 2.01 -6.88
CA GLY A 120 -13.44 2.53 -5.52
C GLY A 120 -12.54 3.76 -5.51
N TRP A 121 -12.19 4.25 -4.31
CA TRP A 121 -11.45 5.50 -4.14
C TRP A 121 -10.06 5.51 -4.78
N PHE A 122 -9.29 4.41 -4.69
CA PHE A 122 -7.95 4.27 -5.26
C PHE A 122 -7.07 5.53 -5.12
N PHE A 123 -7.04 6.14 -3.93
CA PHE A 123 -6.27 7.36 -3.61
C PHE A 123 -6.64 8.62 -4.43
N GLY A 124 -7.87 8.69 -4.95
CA GLY A 124 -8.37 9.76 -5.81
C GLY A 124 -8.15 9.50 -7.30
N TYR A 125 -7.85 8.26 -7.69
CA TYR A 125 -7.67 7.85 -9.09
C TYR A 125 -8.83 6.99 -9.61
N GLU A 126 -10.07 7.26 -9.18
CA GLU A 126 -11.26 6.44 -9.49
C GLU A 126 -11.52 6.31 -11.00
N ASN A 127 -11.14 7.32 -11.78
CA ASN A 127 -11.31 7.34 -13.24
C ASN A 127 -10.14 6.70 -14.01
N ARG A 128 -9.10 6.24 -13.30
CA ARG A 128 -7.87 5.68 -13.90
C ARG A 128 -7.49 4.31 -13.37
N VAL A 129 -8.03 3.92 -12.22
CA VAL A 129 -7.67 2.69 -11.53
C VAL A 129 -8.93 1.91 -11.21
N ARG A 130 -8.90 0.62 -11.53
CA ARG A 130 -9.94 -0.35 -11.20
C ARG A 130 -9.29 -1.64 -10.70
N ALA A 131 -10.10 -2.53 -10.15
CA ALA A 131 -9.66 -3.85 -9.74
C ALA A 131 -10.39 -4.97 -10.49
N LYS A 132 -9.67 -6.05 -10.80
CA LYS A 132 -10.26 -7.25 -11.42
C LYS A 132 -10.99 -8.10 -10.39
N GLN A 133 -10.41 -8.25 -9.19
CA GLN A 133 -10.99 -9.00 -8.09
C GLN A 133 -10.91 -8.21 -6.80
N PHE A 134 -12.00 -8.28 -6.03
CA PHE A 134 -12.12 -7.68 -4.71
C PHE A 134 -12.64 -8.74 -3.72
N GLN A 135 -11.96 -8.88 -2.57
CA GLN A 135 -12.36 -9.79 -1.50
C GLN A 135 -12.06 -9.18 -0.13
N CYS A 136 -12.80 -9.60 0.90
CA CYS A 136 -12.49 -9.27 2.28
C CYS A 136 -11.70 -10.41 2.94
N LEU A 137 -10.61 -10.03 3.61
CA LEU A 137 -9.70 -10.97 4.26
C LEU A 137 -9.70 -10.68 5.76
N SER A 138 -10.35 -11.55 6.53
CA SER A 138 -10.30 -11.46 7.99
C SER A 138 -8.91 -11.84 8.48
N ALA A 139 -8.32 -10.95 9.26
CA ALA A 139 -6.92 -11.01 9.63
C ALA A 139 -6.72 -10.77 11.13
N GLN A 140 -5.88 -11.61 11.73
CA GLN A 140 -5.36 -11.47 13.08
C GLN A 140 -3.89 -11.87 13.05
N GLY A 141 -3.02 -11.09 13.66
CA GLY A 141 -1.60 -11.40 13.70
C GLY A 141 -0.71 -10.24 13.27
N PHE A 142 0.53 -10.59 12.93
CA PHE A 142 1.53 -9.65 12.48
C PHE A 142 1.54 -9.51 10.96
N ILE A 143 2.10 -8.42 10.45
CA ILE A 143 2.12 -8.14 9.01
C ILE A 143 2.76 -9.26 8.17
N THR A 144 3.63 -10.08 8.78
CA THR A 144 4.29 -11.22 8.14
C THR A 144 3.36 -12.38 7.82
N VAL A 145 2.19 -12.47 8.46
CA VAL A 145 1.17 -13.49 8.15
C VAL A 145 0.69 -13.38 6.69
N LEU A 146 0.70 -12.17 6.13
CA LEU A 146 0.43 -11.94 4.71
C LEU A 146 1.48 -12.57 3.81
N ALA A 147 2.75 -12.66 4.22
CA ALA A 147 3.79 -13.23 3.38
C ALA A 147 3.48 -14.71 3.07
N ASP A 148 3.11 -15.48 4.10
CA ASP A 148 2.75 -16.89 3.93
C ASP A 148 1.51 -17.08 3.07
N TYR A 149 0.51 -16.20 3.23
CA TYR A 149 -0.68 -16.20 2.37
C TYR A 149 -0.33 -15.92 0.91
N LEU A 150 0.47 -14.88 0.66
CA LEU A 150 0.86 -14.45 -0.68
C LEU A 150 1.65 -15.52 -1.43
N LEU A 151 2.60 -16.16 -0.76
CA LEU A 151 3.48 -17.15 -1.39
C LEU A 151 2.77 -18.49 -1.66
N LYS A 152 1.72 -18.83 -0.90
CA LYS A 152 1.01 -20.11 -1.03
C LYS A 152 -0.25 -20.03 -1.90
N ASN A 153 -0.96 -18.91 -1.84
CA ASN A 153 -2.34 -18.85 -2.34
C ASN A 153 -2.51 -17.96 -3.59
N ILE A 154 -1.54 -17.13 -3.93
CA ILE A 154 -1.67 -16.24 -5.10
C ILE A 154 -1.15 -16.93 -6.35
N THR A 155 -2.03 -17.03 -7.36
CA THR A 155 -1.69 -17.44 -8.72
C THR A 155 -1.77 -16.22 -9.62
N TRP A 156 -0.69 -15.89 -10.33
CA TRP A 156 -0.68 -14.72 -11.20
C TRP A 156 -1.45 -15.00 -12.50
N PRO A 157 -2.33 -14.07 -12.95
CA PRO A 157 -2.97 -14.18 -14.26
C PRO A 157 -1.93 -14.34 -15.37
N GLN A 158 -2.12 -15.32 -16.24
CA GLN A 158 -1.27 -15.54 -17.43
C GLN A 158 -1.72 -14.66 -18.61
N ASP A 159 -3.03 -14.40 -18.69
CA ASP A 159 -3.64 -13.59 -19.73
C ASP A 159 -4.02 -12.21 -19.19
N SER A 160 -3.33 -11.19 -19.70
CA SER A 160 -3.76 -9.80 -19.53
C SER A 160 -3.51 -9.06 -20.84
N ASP A 161 -4.59 -8.79 -21.56
CA ASP A 161 -4.58 -7.85 -22.69
C ASP A 161 -4.14 -6.44 -22.25
N ASP A 162 -4.31 -6.11 -20.95
CA ASP A 162 -3.72 -4.95 -20.27
C ASP A 162 -2.35 -5.32 -19.66
N LYS A 163 -1.25 -4.94 -20.31
CA LYS A 163 0.13 -5.31 -19.93
C LYS A 163 0.65 -4.71 -18.61
N HIS A 164 -0.15 -3.91 -17.89
CA HIS A 164 0.31 -3.13 -16.75
C HIS A 164 -0.28 -3.67 -15.43
N LEU A 165 0.57 -3.93 -14.44
CA LEU A 165 0.22 -4.43 -13.08
C LEU A 165 -0.31 -5.87 -12.94
N THR A 166 -0.06 -6.73 -13.92
CA THR A 166 -0.47 -8.15 -13.96
C THR A 166 -0.02 -8.97 -12.74
N LYS A 167 1.07 -8.53 -12.09
CA LYS A 167 1.61 -9.10 -10.84
C LYS A 167 1.58 -8.09 -9.69
N SER A 168 0.39 -7.60 -9.35
CA SER A 168 0.20 -6.64 -8.26
C SER A 168 -0.96 -7.02 -7.34
N ILE A 169 -0.85 -6.57 -6.09
CA ILE A 169 -1.84 -6.81 -5.04
C ILE A 169 -1.94 -5.54 -4.20
N MET A 170 -3.15 -5.12 -3.90
CA MET A 170 -3.43 -4.02 -2.99
C MET A 170 -4.11 -4.55 -1.73
N PHE A 171 -3.60 -4.14 -0.57
CA PHE A 171 -4.23 -4.36 0.71
C PHE A 171 -4.76 -3.03 1.23
N ASP A 172 -6.08 -2.96 1.38
CA ASP A 172 -6.76 -1.88 2.07
C ASP A 172 -6.89 -2.20 3.56
N ARG A 173 -7.07 -1.18 4.39
CA ARG A 173 -7.17 -1.30 5.85
C ARG A 173 -5.95 -2.00 6.47
N ALA A 174 -4.76 -1.68 5.95
CA ALA A 174 -3.49 -2.29 6.32
C ALA A 174 -3.13 -2.13 7.82
N GLU A 175 -3.76 -1.19 8.52
CA GLU A 175 -3.68 -1.00 9.98
C GLU A 175 -4.24 -2.17 10.78
N THR A 176 -5.04 -3.05 10.16
CA THR A 176 -5.60 -4.25 10.81
C THR A 176 -4.51 -5.19 11.35
N LEU A 177 -3.33 -5.18 10.75
CA LEU A 177 -2.21 -6.06 11.09
C LEU A 177 -1.14 -5.35 11.92
N LEU A 178 -0.58 -6.09 12.88
CA LEU A 178 0.40 -5.56 13.82
C LEU A 178 1.85 -5.65 13.30
N HIS A 179 2.76 -4.99 14.01
CA HIS A 179 4.20 -5.12 13.76
C HIS A 179 4.74 -6.45 14.30
N VAL A 180 5.45 -7.25 13.48
CA VAL A 180 6.02 -8.57 13.85
C VAL A 180 7.04 -8.52 14.99
N ASP A 181 7.77 -7.41 15.12
CA ASP A 181 8.79 -7.20 16.15
C ASP A 181 8.86 -5.70 16.47
N TYR A 182 7.87 -5.22 17.23
CA TYR A 182 7.76 -3.80 17.56
C TYR A 182 8.95 -3.35 18.40
N GLY A 183 9.66 -2.32 17.95
CA GLY A 183 10.87 -1.84 18.62
C GLY A 183 12.14 -2.66 18.34
N GLY A 184 12.06 -3.72 17.53
CA GLY A 184 13.21 -4.52 17.14
C GLY A 184 14.05 -3.95 15.99
N TYR A 185 15.00 -4.74 15.52
CA TYR A 185 16.01 -4.30 14.54
C TYR A 185 15.38 -3.82 13.22
N ASN A 186 14.52 -4.64 12.62
CA ASN A 186 13.89 -4.32 11.34
C ASN A 186 12.80 -3.23 11.48
N TYR A 187 12.12 -3.15 12.63
CA TYR A 187 11.27 -2.02 12.96
C TYR A 187 12.05 -0.69 12.91
N TRP A 188 13.19 -0.62 13.60
CA TRP A 188 14.00 0.60 13.60
C TRP A 188 14.69 0.87 12.27
N ARG A 189 15.06 -0.15 11.49
CA ARG A 189 15.56 0.07 10.12
C ARG A 189 14.53 0.71 9.22
N ALA A 190 13.30 0.20 9.22
CA ALA A 190 12.19 0.81 8.50
C ALA A 190 11.93 2.25 8.99
N ARG A 191 11.93 2.49 10.30
CA ARG A 191 11.74 3.84 10.85
C ARG A 191 12.87 4.80 10.48
N ARG A 192 14.13 4.35 10.49
CA ARG A 192 15.32 5.17 10.16
C ARG A 192 15.45 5.49 8.68
N SER A 193 14.88 4.67 7.79
CA SER A 193 14.87 4.93 6.35
C SER A 193 13.91 6.06 5.96
N MET A 194 12.92 6.36 6.80
CA MET A 194 11.99 7.49 6.63
C MET A 194 12.65 8.82 7.01
N ARG A 195 13.57 9.29 6.18
CA ARG A 195 14.18 10.63 6.26
C ARG A 195 13.28 11.65 5.58
N TYR A 196 13.13 12.83 6.18
CA TYR A 196 12.38 13.93 5.56
C TYR A 196 13.01 14.35 4.23
N ALA A 197 12.20 14.89 3.32
CA ALA A 197 12.69 15.47 2.07
C ALA A 197 13.64 16.65 2.36
N THR A 198 14.71 16.77 1.58
CA THR A 198 15.79 17.77 1.82
C THR A 198 15.25 19.18 1.96
N HIS A 199 14.32 19.59 1.08
CA HIS A 199 13.73 20.94 1.13
C HIS A 199 12.98 21.24 2.44
N LEU A 200 12.43 20.23 3.12
CA LEU A 200 11.78 20.40 4.43
C LEU A 200 12.81 20.52 5.56
N ILE A 201 13.93 19.80 5.45
CA ILE A 201 15.06 19.92 6.38
C ILE A 201 15.66 21.32 6.25
N ASP A 202 15.93 21.76 5.02
CA ASP A 202 16.46 23.08 4.74
C ASP A 202 15.57 24.17 5.35
N LEU A 203 14.25 24.13 5.12
CA LEU A 203 13.32 25.08 5.74
C LEU A 203 13.39 25.05 7.28
N GLY A 204 13.37 23.85 7.87
CA GLY A 204 13.43 23.69 9.32
C GLY A 204 14.74 24.17 9.95
N GLU A 205 15.87 24.09 9.24
CA GLU A 205 17.17 24.59 9.69
C GLU A 205 17.30 26.11 9.53
N HIS A 206 16.71 26.69 8.47
CA HIS A 206 16.78 28.13 8.21
C HIS A 206 15.77 28.96 9.04
N ASP A 207 14.67 28.37 9.50
CA ASP A 207 13.66 29.03 10.34
C ASP A 207 14.03 29.07 11.85
N VAL A 208 15.22 28.61 12.24
CA VAL A 208 15.67 28.62 13.65
C VAL A 208 16.01 30.03 14.17
N ILE A 209 16.07 31.07 13.31
CA ILE A 209 16.46 32.43 13.75
C ILE A 209 15.63 33.53 13.06
N LEU A 210 14.34 33.66 13.39
CA LEU A 210 13.59 34.93 13.27
C LEU A 210 12.61 35.15 14.44
N TRP A 211 13.01 34.73 15.65
CA TRP A 211 12.41 35.20 16.90
C TRP A 211 13.42 36.11 17.61
N ASN A 212 13.61 37.33 17.10
CA ASN A 212 14.30 38.43 17.78
C ASN A 212 13.45 39.69 17.65
#